data_AF-F2ULL6-F1
#
_entry.id   AF-F2ULL6-F1
#
_cell.length_a   1.000
_cell.length_b   1.000
_cell.length_c   1.000
_cell.angle_alpha   90.00
_cell.angle_beta   90.00
_cell.angle_gamma   90.00
#
_symmetry.space_group_name_H-M   'P 1'
#
loop_
_entity.id
_entity.type
_entity.pdbx_description
1 polymer ?
#
loop_
_entity_poly.entity_id
_entity_poly.type
_entity_poly.pdbx_seq_one_letter_code
_entity_poly.pdbx_strand_id
1 'polypeptide(L)'
;MTVCRRWYEAAQSSQVWRAQCDLFWKDKVYIARHIRVMRDRGPSYRALRLSFEDVERKEITKDEITTFDWCFRFKAASGQHWLDLDPWWSGGDSRVIRLNEDGIVTGFELANFMWNFCESLNPPPGFGRVGARIHVFPMLHFYRDPVTWGWVAESAWTQLTSFRMPRRGLCPRLERDTVTVQMQADQIVAYNHGLDWCNLTAEQRRMVEAEVQRAGEAGDGEHAFEIDEGLDDDDDDDNDDGDDDDDDEGGGGDDDDDDDDDDDDDDDDDDDDDHDKHGNEDACYRLDDGNEGELAVGDSGGPHGSAQSSRRSHLRRVDRLQDGAVGAGTNGAVPQGAVQAGPERQGQSPRHQQQAQQPDEPQQHQRAQSLEQQRWRAHSPTCLHCPSCVAIVAINGTSSPGPLAAATSTEARSTARDKASRAGEPHAC
;
A
#
# COMPACT_ATOMS: atom_id res chain seq x y z
N MET A 1 41.36 14.50 2.10
CA MET A 1 41.42 15.63 1.15
C MET A 1 41.41 16.93 1.94
N THR A 2 42.28 17.89 1.62
CA THR A 2 42.33 19.20 2.29
C THR A 2 41.51 20.19 1.46
N VAL A 3 40.45 20.75 2.03
CA VAL A 3 39.65 21.81 1.39
C VAL A 3 39.99 23.17 1.99
N CYS A 4 39.81 24.27 1.24
CA CYS A 4 40.03 25.59 1.81
C CYS A 4 38.97 25.90 2.88
N ARG A 5 39.30 26.78 3.83
CA ARG A 5 38.43 27.15 4.95
C ARG A 5 37.02 27.58 4.53
N ARG A 6 36.89 28.33 3.43
CA ARG A 6 35.59 28.77 2.91
C ARG A 6 34.69 27.61 2.47
N TRP A 7 35.27 26.59 1.82
CA TRP A 7 34.53 25.39 1.43
C TRP A 7 34.10 24.59 2.65
N TYR A 8 34.95 24.49 3.66
CA TYR A 8 34.61 23.83 4.92
C TYR A 8 33.44 24.55 5.64
N GLU A 9 33.51 25.88 5.78
CA GLU A 9 32.44 26.69 6.38
C GLU A 9 31.12 26.55 5.60
N ALA A 10 31.17 26.58 4.27
CA ALA A 10 29.98 26.36 3.43
C ALA A 10 29.41 24.95 3.59
N ALA A 11 30.26 23.92 3.65
CA ALA A 11 29.86 22.53 3.87
C ALA A 11 29.30 22.26 5.27
N GLN A 12 29.50 23.17 6.23
CA GLN A 12 28.88 23.11 7.56
C GLN A 12 27.60 23.96 7.67
N SER A 13 27.29 24.78 6.68
CA SER A 13 26.15 25.69 6.72
C SER A 13 24.82 24.95 6.55
N SER A 14 24.01 24.91 7.62
CA SER A 14 22.65 24.35 7.53
C SER A 14 21.80 25.06 6.48
N GLN A 15 21.97 26.37 6.25
CA GLN A 15 21.21 27.10 5.23
C GLN A 15 21.48 26.57 3.82
N VAL A 16 22.76 26.30 3.50
CA VAL A 16 23.15 25.73 2.20
C VAL A 16 22.51 24.36 2.03
N TRP A 17 22.61 23.49 3.03
CA TRP A 17 22.06 22.15 2.95
C TRP A 17 20.53 22.11 2.94
N ARG A 18 19.83 23.03 3.63
CA ARG A 18 18.37 23.15 3.51
C ARG A 18 17.96 23.46 2.07
N ALA A 19 18.63 24.43 1.44
CA ALA A 19 18.37 24.76 0.04
C ALA A 19 18.64 23.57 -0.90
N GLN A 20 19.67 22.75 -0.60
CA GLN A 20 19.91 21.51 -1.33
C GLN A 20 18.78 20.49 -1.10
N CYS A 21 18.36 20.25 0.15
CA CYS A 21 17.20 19.39 0.43
C CYS A 21 15.97 19.84 -0.36
N ASP A 22 15.65 21.13 -0.34
CA ASP A 22 14.48 21.67 -1.05
C ASP A 22 14.57 21.45 -2.56
N LEU A 23 15.76 21.60 -3.14
CA LEU A 23 15.99 21.31 -4.55
C LEU A 23 15.81 19.82 -4.88
N PHE A 24 16.38 18.93 -4.07
CA PHE A 24 16.31 17.48 -4.27
C PHE A 24 14.91 16.91 -3.99
N TRP A 25 14.18 17.49 -3.03
CA TRP A 25 12.87 17.03 -2.60
C TRP A 25 11.72 17.62 -3.42
N LYS A 26 11.99 18.61 -4.28
CA LYS A 26 10.98 19.37 -5.02
C LYS A 26 9.94 18.50 -5.73
N ASP A 27 10.40 17.43 -6.38
CA ASP A 27 9.56 16.53 -7.18
C ASP A 27 9.33 15.18 -6.49
N LYS A 28 9.56 15.11 -5.17
CA LYS A 28 9.45 13.88 -4.39
C LYS A 28 8.14 13.84 -3.63
N VAL A 29 7.40 12.75 -3.81
CA VAL A 29 6.05 12.60 -3.23
C VAL A 29 6.10 12.26 -1.75
N TYR A 30 7.17 11.60 -1.31
CA TYR A 30 7.36 11.23 0.10
C TYR A 30 8.79 11.46 0.57
N ILE A 31 8.89 12.05 1.76
CA ILE A 31 10.13 12.19 2.55
C ILE A 31 9.72 11.92 3.98
N ALA A 32 10.39 10.96 4.65
CA ALA A 32 10.03 10.56 5.99
C ALA A 32 9.99 11.74 6.98
N ARG A 33 9.00 11.73 7.88
CA ARG A 33 8.73 12.84 8.81
C ARG A 33 9.95 13.21 9.64
N HIS A 34 10.67 12.22 10.17
CA HIS A 34 11.86 12.45 10.99
C HIS A 34 13.00 13.11 10.19
N ILE A 35 13.12 12.83 8.90
CA ILE A 35 14.09 13.47 7.99
C ILE A 35 13.73 14.94 7.77
N ARG A 36 12.44 15.25 7.56
CA ARG A 36 11.97 16.65 7.45
C ARG A 36 12.26 17.43 8.72
N VAL A 37 11.97 16.85 9.90
CA VAL A 37 12.29 17.46 11.20
C VAL A 37 13.79 17.70 11.34
N MET A 38 14.63 16.75 10.90
CA MET A 38 16.09 16.90 10.92
C MET A 38 16.58 18.01 9.99
N ARG A 39 15.96 18.20 8.81
CA ARG A 39 16.28 19.33 7.92
C ARG A 39 16.03 20.66 8.63
N ASP A 40 14.89 20.77 9.30
CA ASP A 40 14.45 22.05 9.88
C ASP A 40 15.17 22.38 11.17
N ARG A 41 15.33 21.41 12.07
CA ARG A 41 15.81 21.63 13.44
C ARG A 41 17.21 21.09 13.71
N GLY A 42 17.73 20.22 12.86
CA GLY A 42 18.99 19.51 13.05
C GLY A 42 20.05 19.83 11.99
N PRO A 43 21.09 18.98 11.89
CA PRO A 43 22.11 19.09 10.86
C PRO A 43 21.54 18.72 9.48
N SER A 44 21.19 19.73 8.67
CA SER A 44 20.46 19.53 7.41
C SER A 44 21.21 18.67 6.38
N TYR A 45 22.55 18.63 6.41
CA TYR A 45 23.32 17.72 5.55
C TYR A 45 23.03 16.24 5.84
N ARG A 46 22.76 15.90 7.11
CA ARG A 46 22.39 14.55 7.53
C ARG A 46 21.00 14.20 7.04
N ALA A 47 20.08 15.16 7.00
CA ALA A 47 18.74 14.96 6.44
C ALA A 47 18.81 14.59 4.95
N LEU A 48 19.65 15.27 4.16
CA LEU A 48 19.84 14.92 2.74
C LEU A 48 20.42 13.51 2.59
N ARG A 49 21.45 13.17 3.37
CA ARG A 49 22.05 11.82 3.35
C ARG A 49 21.03 10.74 3.72
N LEU A 50 20.29 10.93 4.81
CA LEU A 50 19.23 10.00 5.23
C LEU A 50 18.11 9.88 4.20
N SER A 51 17.87 10.91 3.38
CA SER A 51 16.88 10.81 2.30
C SER A 51 17.29 9.80 1.22
N PHE A 52 18.59 9.71 0.93
CA PHE A 52 19.12 8.70 0.02
C PHE A 52 19.12 7.31 0.64
N GLU A 53 19.43 7.19 1.93
CA GLU A 53 19.29 5.92 2.64
C GLU A 53 17.81 5.45 2.65
N ASP A 54 16.86 6.38 2.81
CA ASP A 54 15.42 6.09 2.82
C ASP A 54 14.85 5.70 1.44
N VAL A 55 15.39 6.21 0.33
CA VAL A 55 14.94 5.78 -1.01
C VAL A 55 15.36 4.33 -1.32
N GLU A 56 16.42 3.84 -0.69
CA GLU A 56 16.91 2.47 -0.85
C GLU A 56 16.24 1.47 0.12
N ARG A 57 15.45 1.97 1.08
CA ARG A 57 14.74 1.14 2.06
C ARG A 57 13.70 0.25 1.39
N LYS A 58 13.63 -1.01 1.83
CA LYS A 58 12.72 -2.03 1.29
C LYS A 58 11.48 -2.27 2.15
N GLU A 59 11.45 -1.72 3.34
CA GLU A 59 10.42 -1.99 4.35
C GLU A 59 9.67 -0.71 4.64
N ILE A 60 8.35 -0.71 4.48
CA ILE A 60 7.47 0.40 4.84
C ILE A 60 7.00 0.21 6.30
N THR A 61 6.77 1.30 7.04
CA THR A 61 6.19 1.17 8.40
C THR A 61 4.66 1.17 8.36
N LYS A 62 4.04 0.65 9.43
CA LYS A 62 2.57 0.72 9.59
C LYS A 62 2.06 2.16 9.54
N ASP A 63 2.71 3.07 10.26
CA ASP A 63 2.37 4.50 10.26
C ASP A 63 2.47 5.11 8.85
N GLU A 64 3.46 4.69 8.05
CA GLU A 64 3.58 5.17 6.69
C GLU A 64 2.40 4.71 5.83
N ILE A 65 2.01 3.44 5.93
CA ILE A 65 0.91 2.87 5.15
C ILE A 65 -0.39 3.67 5.32
N THR A 66 -0.66 4.12 6.55
CA THR A 66 -1.89 4.83 6.89
C THR A 66 -1.88 6.31 6.52
N THR A 67 -0.73 6.85 6.12
CA THR A 67 -0.60 8.28 5.75
C THR A 67 -0.96 8.60 4.31
N PHE A 68 -1.16 7.58 3.46
CA PHE A 68 -1.34 7.78 2.02
C PHE A 68 -2.79 7.59 1.56
N ASP A 69 -3.13 8.37 0.54
CA ASP A 69 -4.22 8.08 -0.38
C ASP A 69 -3.67 7.22 -1.51
N TRP A 70 -3.99 5.93 -1.47
CA TRP A 70 -3.46 4.92 -2.37
C TRP A 70 -4.23 4.90 -3.68
N CYS A 71 -3.57 5.19 -4.79
CA CYS A 71 -4.13 5.01 -6.12
C CYS A 71 -4.10 3.52 -6.47
N PHE A 72 -5.26 2.91 -6.64
CA PHE A 72 -5.48 1.48 -6.83
C PHE A 72 -5.82 1.14 -8.29
N ARG A 73 -5.29 0.02 -8.77
CA ARG A 73 -5.72 -0.67 -9.99
C ARG A 73 -5.62 -2.19 -9.87
N PHE A 74 -6.36 -2.91 -10.69
CA PHE A 74 -6.17 -4.32 -11.00
C PHE A 74 -5.05 -4.52 -12.04
N LYS A 75 -4.49 -5.73 -12.04
CA LYS A 75 -3.49 -6.20 -13.01
C LYS A 75 -4.17 -7.13 -14.00
N ALA A 76 -3.56 -7.32 -15.17
CA ALA A 76 -4.11 -8.19 -16.21
C ALA A 76 -4.44 -9.61 -15.68
N ALA A 77 -3.57 -10.12 -14.80
CA ALA A 77 -3.73 -11.42 -14.13
C ALA A 77 -4.96 -11.55 -13.22
N SER A 78 -5.67 -10.46 -12.91
CA SER A 78 -6.94 -10.53 -12.18
C SER A 78 -8.07 -11.14 -13.02
N GLY A 79 -7.95 -11.13 -14.35
CA GLY A 79 -9.00 -11.61 -15.27
C GLY A 79 -9.95 -10.50 -15.72
N GLN A 80 -10.56 -10.70 -16.90
CA GLN A 80 -11.25 -9.66 -17.66
C GLN A 80 -12.35 -8.95 -16.87
N HIS A 81 -13.15 -9.68 -16.09
CA HIS A 81 -14.22 -9.11 -15.27
C HIS A 81 -13.73 -7.97 -14.36
N TRP A 82 -12.58 -8.15 -13.71
CA TRP A 82 -12.01 -7.13 -12.83
C TRP A 82 -11.42 -5.95 -13.60
N LEU A 83 -10.90 -6.20 -14.81
CA LEU A 83 -10.37 -5.14 -15.68
C LEU A 83 -11.50 -4.23 -16.18
N ASP A 84 -12.65 -4.81 -16.52
CA ASP A 84 -13.83 -4.05 -16.98
C ASP A 84 -14.37 -3.11 -15.89
N LEU A 85 -14.21 -3.50 -14.62
CA LEU A 85 -14.60 -2.69 -13.45
C LEU A 85 -13.54 -1.65 -13.05
N ASP A 86 -12.35 -1.67 -13.63
CA ASP A 86 -11.26 -0.77 -13.29
C ASP A 86 -11.25 0.47 -14.20
N PRO A 87 -11.51 1.67 -13.65
CA PRO A 87 -11.44 2.91 -14.42
C PRO A 87 -10.08 3.14 -15.08
N TRP A 88 -8.98 2.67 -14.48
CA TRP A 88 -7.65 2.86 -15.07
C TRP A 88 -7.47 2.08 -16.38
N TRP A 89 -8.04 0.87 -16.48
CA TRP A 89 -7.97 0.03 -17.69
C TRP A 89 -8.77 0.62 -18.86
N SER A 90 -9.85 1.36 -18.56
CA SER A 90 -10.67 2.09 -19.52
C SER A 90 -10.17 3.51 -19.81
N GLY A 91 -8.99 3.89 -19.31
CA GLY A 91 -8.36 5.19 -19.56
C GLY A 91 -8.80 6.33 -18.64
N GLY A 92 -9.63 6.03 -17.63
CA GLY A 92 -10.00 6.91 -16.53
C GLY A 92 -8.89 7.09 -15.48
N ASP A 93 -9.21 7.85 -14.43
CA ASP A 93 -8.32 8.00 -13.27
C ASP A 93 -8.45 6.75 -12.37
N SER A 94 -7.33 6.30 -11.80
CA SER A 94 -7.30 5.19 -10.84
C SER A 94 -8.17 5.46 -9.62
N ARG A 95 -8.77 4.42 -9.04
CA ARG A 95 -9.52 4.53 -7.78
C ARG A 95 -8.57 4.98 -6.66
N VAL A 96 -9.09 5.68 -5.66
CA VAL A 96 -8.31 6.10 -4.49
C VAL A 96 -8.88 5.39 -3.27
N ILE A 97 -8.03 4.65 -2.57
CA ILE A 97 -8.38 3.97 -1.32
C ILE A 97 -7.51 4.47 -0.18
N ARG A 98 -7.99 4.33 1.05
CA ARG A 98 -7.23 4.65 2.26
C ARG A 98 -7.26 3.47 3.21
N LEU A 99 -6.07 3.11 3.70
CA LEU A 99 -5.83 2.07 4.70
C LEU A 99 -5.78 2.75 6.07
N ASN A 100 -6.87 2.70 6.83
CA ASN A 100 -6.95 3.45 8.09
C ASN A 100 -6.26 2.71 9.26
N GLU A 101 -5.90 3.44 10.32
CA GLU A 101 -5.20 2.86 11.49
C GLU A 101 -6.00 1.77 12.22
N ASP A 102 -7.34 1.86 12.15
CA ASP A 102 -8.29 0.89 12.71
C ASP A 102 -8.40 -0.41 11.89
N GLY A 103 -7.64 -0.53 10.81
CA GLY A 103 -7.68 -1.68 9.92
C GLY A 103 -8.80 -1.60 8.88
N ILE A 104 -9.60 -0.53 8.82
CA ILE A 104 -10.67 -0.41 7.81
C ILE A 104 -10.11 0.18 6.51
N VAL A 105 -10.49 -0.39 5.38
CA VAL A 105 -10.23 0.17 4.04
C VAL A 105 -11.41 1.03 3.61
N THR A 106 -11.14 2.26 3.21
CA THR A 106 -12.14 3.21 2.70
C THR A 106 -11.84 3.61 1.26
N GLY A 107 -12.83 4.14 0.53
CA GLY A 107 -12.70 4.50 -0.89
C GLY A 107 -12.93 3.33 -1.85
N PHE A 108 -13.31 2.17 -1.33
CA PHE A 108 -13.72 1.01 -2.12
C PHE A 108 -15.21 0.74 -1.88
N GLU A 109 -16.05 1.13 -2.84
CA GLU A 109 -17.52 1.13 -2.69
C GLU A 109 -18.14 -0.27 -2.57
N LEU A 110 -17.38 -1.32 -2.91
CA LEU A 110 -17.92 -2.68 -3.04
C LEU A 110 -18.02 -3.43 -1.71
N ALA A 111 -17.24 -3.09 -0.68
CA ALA A 111 -17.31 -3.78 0.61
C ALA A 111 -16.57 -3.04 1.73
N ASN A 112 -16.92 -3.38 2.97
CA ASN A 112 -16.15 -3.03 4.16
C ASN A 112 -14.94 -3.96 4.27
N PHE A 113 -13.89 -3.68 3.50
CA PHE A 113 -12.66 -4.46 3.57
C PHE A 113 -11.86 -4.09 4.82
N MET A 114 -11.31 -5.12 5.47
CA MET A 114 -10.32 -4.96 6.52
C MET A 114 -8.92 -5.14 5.93
N TRP A 115 -7.92 -4.52 6.54
CA TRP A 115 -6.53 -4.74 6.21
C TRP A 115 -5.70 -4.98 7.46
N ASN A 116 -4.62 -5.73 7.29
CA ASN A 116 -3.67 -6.05 8.34
C ASN A 116 -2.24 -5.77 7.86
N PHE A 117 -1.40 -5.30 8.78
CA PHE A 117 0.04 -5.23 8.58
C PHE A 117 0.64 -6.59 8.91
N CYS A 118 1.41 -7.16 7.99
CA CYS A 118 1.86 -8.55 8.09
C CYS A 118 3.35 -8.67 7.79
N GLU A 119 4.02 -9.63 8.43
CA GLU A 119 5.35 -10.06 8.03
C GLU A 119 5.25 -11.24 7.06
N SER A 120 5.90 -11.11 5.92
CA SER A 120 6.17 -12.16 4.96
C SER A 120 7.37 -12.99 5.43
N LEU A 121 7.15 -14.26 5.72
CA LEU A 121 8.23 -15.19 6.06
C LEU A 121 9.16 -15.46 4.87
N ASN A 122 8.60 -15.45 3.65
CA ASN A 122 9.30 -15.72 2.40
C ASN A 122 8.99 -14.63 1.37
N PRO A 123 9.49 -13.39 1.56
CA PRO A 123 9.23 -12.33 0.59
C PRO A 123 9.89 -12.67 -0.75
N PRO A 124 9.29 -12.28 -1.88
CA PRO A 124 9.92 -12.52 -3.17
C PRO A 124 11.26 -11.77 -3.29
N PRO A 125 12.17 -12.22 -4.17
CA PRO A 125 13.48 -11.59 -4.33
C PRO A 125 13.37 -10.09 -4.60
N GLY A 126 14.09 -9.28 -3.83
CA GLY A 126 14.11 -7.82 -3.98
C GLY A 126 13.14 -7.07 -3.06
N PHE A 127 12.16 -7.75 -2.45
CA PHE A 127 11.19 -7.14 -1.54
C PHE A 127 11.62 -7.19 -0.07
N GLY A 128 11.05 -6.29 0.74
CA GLY A 128 11.20 -6.30 2.19
C GLY A 128 10.37 -7.42 2.83
N ARG A 129 10.57 -7.64 4.14
CA ARG A 129 9.81 -8.66 4.89
C ARG A 129 8.41 -8.20 5.25
N VAL A 130 8.14 -6.91 5.25
CA VAL A 130 6.84 -6.37 5.65
C VAL A 130 5.91 -6.19 4.45
N GLY A 131 4.64 -6.47 4.67
CA GLY A 131 3.57 -6.37 3.69
C GLY A 131 2.26 -5.93 4.33
N ALA A 132 1.23 -5.82 3.50
CA ALA A 132 -0.11 -5.54 3.96
C ALA A 132 -1.05 -6.53 3.29
N ARG A 133 -2.03 -7.02 4.03
CA ARG A 133 -3.07 -7.86 3.45
C ARG A 133 -4.39 -7.16 3.55
N ILE A 134 -5.11 -7.08 2.45
CA ILE A 134 -6.49 -6.61 2.41
C ILE A 134 -7.36 -7.85 2.39
N HIS A 135 -8.16 -8.05 3.43
CA HIS A 135 -9.05 -9.20 3.59
C HIS A 135 -8.28 -10.54 3.49
N VAL A 136 -8.81 -11.48 2.72
CA VAL A 136 -8.19 -12.79 2.41
C VAL A 136 -7.33 -12.77 1.13
N PHE A 137 -7.19 -11.61 0.47
CA PHE A 137 -6.44 -11.52 -0.79
C PHE A 137 -4.93 -11.75 -0.58
N PRO A 138 -4.18 -12.11 -1.63
CA PRO A 138 -2.73 -12.21 -1.57
C PRO A 138 -2.08 -10.92 -1.03
N MET A 139 -0.97 -11.10 -0.32
CA MET A 139 -0.24 -10.02 0.34
C MET A 139 0.25 -8.97 -0.67
N LEU A 140 0.11 -7.70 -0.30
CA LEU A 140 0.76 -6.59 -0.97
C LEU A 140 2.20 -6.48 -0.49
N HIS A 141 3.15 -6.60 -1.42
CA HIS A 141 4.57 -6.34 -1.19
C HIS A 141 4.91 -4.90 -1.56
N PHE A 142 5.71 -4.24 -0.73
CA PHE A 142 6.06 -2.83 -0.91
C PHE A 142 7.47 -2.65 -1.48
N TYR A 143 7.63 -1.60 -2.29
CA TYR A 143 8.93 -1.12 -2.75
C TYR A 143 8.90 0.38 -3.04
N ARG A 144 10.07 1.00 -3.05
CA ARG A 144 10.24 2.43 -3.36
C ARG A 144 10.24 2.65 -4.86
N ASP A 145 9.54 3.67 -5.32
CA ASP A 145 9.73 4.19 -6.67
C ASP A 145 10.99 5.07 -6.71
N PRO A 146 12.02 4.73 -7.51
CA PRO A 146 13.25 5.52 -7.60
C PRO A 146 13.03 6.93 -8.16
N VAL A 147 11.95 7.16 -8.92
CA VAL A 147 11.70 8.46 -9.57
C VAL A 147 10.99 9.41 -8.61
N THR A 148 9.79 9.04 -8.15
CA THR A 148 8.96 9.90 -7.29
C THR A 148 9.35 9.82 -5.82
N TRP A 149 10.11 8.80 -5.40
CA TRP A 149 10.32 8.44 -4.00
C TRP A 149 9.00 8.15 -3.27
N GLY A 150 7.99 7.70 -4.00
CA GLY A 150 6.77 7.15 -3.43
C GLY A 150 6.92 5.67 -3.08
N TRP A 151 5.86 5.11 -2.51
CA TRP A 151 5.71 3.68 -2.32
C TRP A 151 4.82 3.10 -3.40
N VAL A 152 5.18 1.91 -3.86
CA VAL A 152 4.33 1.03 -4.67
C VAL A 152 4.07 -0.22 -3.84
N ALA A 153 2.81 -0.62 -3.75
CA ALA A 153 2.39 -1.88 -3.15
C ALA A 153 1.82 -2.76 -4.26
N GLU A 154 2.20 -4.03 -4.33
CA GLU A 154 1.80 -4.91 -5.43
C GLU A 154 1.55 -6.33 -4.93
N SER A 155 0.48 -6.95 -5.44
CA SER A 155 0.23 -8.38 -5.37
C SER A 155 0.22 -8.98 -6.78
N ALA A 156 -0.06 -10.28 -6.90
CA ALA A 156 -0.31 -10.92 -8.19
C ALA A 156 -1.47 -10.25 -8.96
N TRP A 157 -2.43 -9.64 -8.27
CA TRP A 157 -3.67 -9.13 -8.87
C TRP A 157 -3.83 -7.62 -8.80
N THR A 158 -3.20 -6.94 -7.86
CA THR A 158 -3.46 -5.52 -7.62
C THR A 158 -2.18 -4.72 -7.50
N GLN A 159 -2.26 -3.44 -7.83
CA GLN A 159 -1.18 -2.48 -7.64
C GLN A 159 -1.74 -1.20 -7.03
N LEU A 160 -1.06 -0.72 -5.99
CA LEU A 160 -1.34 0.53 -5.30
C LEU A 160 -0.12 1.45 -5.40
N THR A 161 -0.33 2.75 -5.62
CA THR A 161 0.75 3.75 -5.56
C THR A 161 0.42 4.86 -4.57
N SER A 162 1.41 5.29 -3.80
CA SER A 162 1.28 6.41 -2.84
C SER A 162 1.30 7.79 -3.52
N PHE A 163 1.14 7.81 -4.84
CA PHE A 163 1.18 8.96 -5.73
C PHE A 163 0.22 8.71 -6.87
N ARG A 164 -0.12 9.77 -7.62
CA ARG A 164 -1.05 9.66 -8.75
C ARG A 164 -0.52 8.64 -9.76
N MET A 165 -1.31 7.61 -10.00
CA MET A 165 -0.98 6.60 -10.99
C MET A 165 -0.95 7.21 -12.40
N PRO A 166 0.12 7.05 -13.18
CA PRO A 166 0.16 7.50 -14.56
C PRO A 166 -0.92 6.79 -15.39
N ARG A 167 -1.41 7.44 -16.44
CA ARG A 167 -2.31 6.78 -17.39
C ARG A 167 -1.60 5.59 -18.05
N ARG A 168 -2.37 4.57 -18.40
CA ARG A 168 -1.89 3.39 -19.14
C ARG A 168 -1.12 3.81 -20.40
N GLY A 169 0.00 3.14 -20.64
CA GLY A 169 0.98 3.42 -21.69
C GLY A 169 2.03 4.48 -21.34
N LEU A 170 1.83 5.31 -20.31
CA LEU A 170 2.76 6.42 -19.99
C LEU A 170 3.92 6.01 -19.07
N CYS A 171 3.78 4.91 -18.33
CA CYS A 171 4.83 4.45 -17.42
C CYS A 171 5.03 2.93 -17.51
N PRO A 172 5.81 2.46 -18.49
CA PRO A 172 6.07 1.03 -18.68
C PRO A 172 6.62 0.32 -17.44
N ARG A 173 7.29 1.05 -16.54
CA ARG A 173 7.81 0.49 -15.29
C ARG A 173 6.71 0.04 -14.33
N LEU A 174 5.62 0.81 -14.21
CA LEU A 174 4.49 0.47 -13.33
C LEU A 174 3.56 -0.57 -13.97
N GLU A 175 3.63 -0.74 -15.28
CA GLU A 175 2.85 -1.75 -16.02
C GLU A 175 3.51 -3.12 -16.05
N ARG A 176 4.76 -3.24 -15.58
CA ARG A 176 5.41 -4.53 -15.38
C ARG A 176 4.92 -5.17 -14.10
N ASP A 177 4.63 -6.45 -14.19
CA ASP A 177 4.28 -7.27 -13.04
C ASP A 177 5.56 -7.65 -12.30
N THR A 178 5.82 -6.98 -11.18
CA THR A 178 6.97 -7.28 -10.32
C THR A 178 6.64 -8.43 -9.37
N VAL A 179 5.38 -8.55 -8.98
CA VAL A 179 4.84 -9.69 -8.21
C VAL A 179 3.92 -10.49 -9.13
N THR A 180 4.30 -11.71 -9.50
CA THR A 180 3.50 -12.53 -10.42
C THR A 180 2.60 -13.52 -9.68
N VAL A 181 1.65 -14.11 -10.41
CA VAL A 181 0.82 -15.25 -9.92
C VAL A 181 1.73 -16.37 -9.40
N GLN A 182 2.79 -16.71 -10.13
CA GLN A 182 3.73 -17.76 -9.72
C GLN A 182 4.43 -17.45 -8.39
N MET A 183 4.82 -16.19 -8.17
CA MET A 183 5.50 -15.76 -6.94
C MET A 183 4.59 -15.82 -5.70
N GLN A 184 3.27 -15.81 -5.90
CA GLN A 184 2.27 -15.88 -4.83
C GLN A 184 1.35 -17.09 -4.98
N ALA A 185 1.80 -18.15 -5.68
CA ALA A 185 0.99 -19.31 -6.00
C ALA A 185 0.36 -19.93 -4.74
N ASP A 186 1.13 -20.09 -3.67
CA ASP A 186 0.62 -20.64 -2.41
C ASP A 186 -0.49 -19.77 -1.80
N GLN A 187 -0.35 -18.44 -1.85
CA GLN A 187 -1.36 -17.52 -1.32
C GLN A 187 -2.65 -17.54 -2.16
N ILE A 188 -2.49 -17.68 -3.48
CA ILE A 188 -3.61 -17.77 -4.42
C ILE A 188 -4.36 -19.08 -4.24
N VAL A 189 -3.65 -20.20 -4.12
CA VAL A 189 -4.26 -21.50 -3.83
C VAL A 189 -4.98 -21.46 -2.48
N ALA A 190 -4.35 -20.93 -1.43
CA ALA A 190 -5.02 -20.74 -0.13
C ALA A 190 -6.30 -19.90 -0.26
N TYR A 191 -6.26 -18.78 -0.98
CA TYR A 191 -7.43 -17.94 -1.24
C TYR A 191 -8.55 -18.70 -1.95
N ASN A 192 -8.23 -19.49 -2.99
CA ASN A 192 -9.21 -20.26 -3.75
C ASN A 192 -9.91 -21.32 -2.89
N HIS A 193 -9.22 -21.83 -1.86
CA HIS A 193 -9.80 -22.73 -0.85
C HIS A 193 -10.52 -22.01 0.29
N GLY A 194 -10.63 -20.67 0.25
CA GLY A 194 -11.21 -19.87 1.33
C GLY A 194 -10.37 -19.89 2.61
N LEU A 195 -9.07 -20.20 2.51
CA LEU A 195 -8.15 -20.29 3.63
C LEU A 195 -7.41 -18.96 3.85
N ASP A 196 -7.20 -18.62 5.11
CA ASP A 196 -6.33 -17.52 5.50
C ASP A 196 -4.86 -17.98 5.48
N TRP A 197 -4.08 -17.52 4.50
CA TRP A 197 -2.66 -17.84 4.34
C TRP A 197 -1.81 -17.60 5.60
N CYS A 198 -2.11 -16.58 6.41
CA CYS A 198 -1.35 -16.27 7.61
C CYS A 198 -1.73 -17.18 8.79
N ASN A 199 -2.89 -17.84 8.72
CA ASN A 199 -3.44 -18.67 9.78
C ASN A 199 -3.64 -20.14 9.33
N LEU A 200 -2.81 -20.61 8.39
CA LEU A 200 -2.86 -22.00 7.95
C LEU A 200 -2.35 -22.96 9.03
N THR A 201 -3.10 -24.04 9.26
CA THR A 201 -2.58 -25.20 9.99
C THR A 201 -1.45 -25.88 9.20
N ALA A 202 -0.66 -26.71 9.88
CA ALA A 202 0.40 -27.48 9.21
C ALA A 202 -0.13 -28.41 8.11
N GLU A 203 -1.35 -28.93 8.27
CA GLU A 203 -2.02 -29.76 7.27
C GLU A 203 -2.50 -28.93 6.07
N GLN A 204 -3.16 -27.81 6.31
CA GLN A 204 -3.60 -26.89 5.25
C GLN A 204 -2.41 -26.36 4.44
N ARG A 205 -1.30 -26.05 5.11
CA ARG A 205 -0.06 -25.63 4.44
C ARG A 205 0.46 -26.70 3.47
N ARG A 206 0.53 -27.97 3.91
CA ARG A 206 0.96 -29.08 3.04
C ARG A 206 0.01 -29.30 1.87
N MET A 207 -1.29 -29.13 2.08
CA MET A 207 -2.30 -29.22 1.02
C MET A 207 -2.06 -28.16 -0.06
N VAL A 208 -1.91 -26.89 0.37
CA VAL A 208 -1.61 -25.76 -0.53
C VAL A 208 -0.32 -25.99 -1.30
N GLU A 209 0.76 -26.37 -0.61
CA GLU A 209 2.07 -26.66 -1.23
C GLU A 209 1.98 -27.80 -2.26
N ALA A 210 1.25 -28.88 -1.95
CA ALA A 210 1.08 -30.01 -2.86
C ALA A 210 0.27 -29.65 -4.11
N GLU A 211 -0.71 -28.76 -3.99
CA GLU A 211 -1.50 -28.29 -5.13
C GLU A 211 -0.73 -27.32 -6.02
N VAL A 212 0.05 -26.41 -5.43
CA VAL A 212 0.98 -25.56 -6.19
C VAL A 212 1.99 -26.40 -6.95
N GLN A 213 2.53 -27.46 -6.31
CA GLN A 213 3.43 -28.38 -6.98
C GLN A 213 2.75 -29.10 -8.16
N ARG A 214 1.52 -29.60 -7.97
CA ARG A 214 0.75 -30.27 -9.04
C ARG A 214 0.45 -29.33 -10.21
N ALA A 215 0.12 -28.07 -9.92
CA ALA A 215 -0.13 -27.06 -10.95
C ALA A 215 1.15 -26.71 -11.73
N GLY A 216 2.30 -26.64 -11.05
CA GLY A 216 3.60 -26.44 -11.69
C GLY A 216 3.98 -27.58 -12.63
N GLU A 217 3.79 -28.84 -12.21
CA GLU A 217 4.08 -30.03 -13.02
C GLU A 217 3.19 -30.13 -14.28
N ALA A 218 1.94 -29.65 -14.20
CA ALA A 218 1.03 -29.62 -15.34
C ALA A 218 1.38 -28.54 -16.38
N GLY A 219 1.98 -27.42 -15.95
CA GLY A 219 2.35 -26.30 -16.83
C GLY A 219 3.65 -26.52 -17.61
N ASP A 220 4.58 -27.29 -17.06
CA ASP A 220 5.85 -27.64 -17.72
C ASP A 220 5.72 -28.81 -18.70
N GLY A 221 4.54 -29.44 -18.75
CA GLY A 221 4.17 -30.26 -19.89
C GLY A 221 4.06 -29.36 -21.10
N GLU A 222 5.18 -29.21 -21.83
CA GLU A 222 5.22 -28.72 -23.20
C GLU A 222 4.21 -29.51 -24.02
N HIS A 223 2.94 -29.10 -23.96
CA HIS A 223 2.10 -29.11 -25.14
C HIS A 223 2.75 -28.07 -26.04
N ALA A 224 3.88 -28.45 -26.63
CA ALA A 224 4.25 -28.02 -27.95
C ALA A 224 3.01 -28.33 -28.76
N PHE A 225 2.15 -27.33 -28.87
CA PHE A 225 1.26 -27.19 -29.98
C PHE A 225 2.26 -27.11 -31.14
N GLU A 226 2.62 -28.29 -31.69
CA GLU A 226 3.04 -28.38 -33.07
C GLU A 226 1.89 -27.71 -33.80
N ILE A 227 2.05 -26.41 -34.05
CA ILE A 227 1.31 -25.72 -35.08
C ILE A 227 1.74 -26.50 -36.31
N ASP A 228 0.93 -27.50 -36.65
CA ASP A 228 1.02 -28.20 -37.90
C ASP A 228 0.82 -27.13 -38.97
N GLU A 229 1.91 -26.55 -39.46
CA GLU A 229 1.92 -25.63 -40.60
C GLU A 229 1.59 -26.37 -41.91
N GLY A 230 1.09 -27.61 -41.84
CA GLY A 230 0.40 -28.26 -42.94
C GLY A 230 -1.09 -27.98 -42.83
N LEU A 231 -1.61 -27.08 -43.67
CA LEU A 231 -2.80 -27.25 -44.51
C LEU A 231 -3.13 -25.88 -45.14
N ASP A 232 -2.23 -25.43 -46.01
CA ASP A 232 -2.67 -24.88 -47.29
C ASP A 232 -3.29 -26.06 -48.05
N ASP A 233 -4.60 -26.22 -47.98
CA ASP A 233 -5.35 -26.91 -49.03
C ASP A 233 -6.60 -26.06 -49.29
N ASP A 234 -6.46 -25.28 -50.36
CA ASP A 234 -7.55 -24.90 -51.25
C ASP A 234 -8.44 -26.13 -51.52
N ASP A 235 -9.75 -25.98 -51.34
CA ASP A 235 -10.83 -26.58 -52.15
C ASP A 235 -12.15 -26.17 -51.45
N ASP A 236 -12.87 -25.19 -51.96
CA ASP A 236 -13.91 -25.35 -53.00
C ASP A 236 -15.05 -26.31 -52.59
N ASP A 237 -16.26 -25.85 -52.95
CA ASP A 237 -17.50 -26.62 -53.15
C ASP A 237 -18.48 -26.79 -51.96
N ASP A 238 -19.51 -25.93 -52.05
CA ASP A 238 -20.91 -26.29 -52.30
C ASP A 238 -21.72 -27.16 -51.32
N ASN A 239 -22.93 -26.65 -51.08
CA ASN A 239 -24.15 -27.32 -50.58
C ASN A 239 -24.13 -27.67 -49.07
N ASP A 240 -25.22 -27.55 -48.33
CA ASP A 240 -26.60 -27.76 -48.73
C ASP A 240 -27.54 -27.07 -47.73
N ASP A 241 -28.69 -26.67 -48.24
CA ASP A 241 -29.86 -26.28 -47.47
C ASP A 241 -30.34 -27.47 -46.61
N GLY A 242 -30.76 -27.21 -45.38
CA GLY A 242 -31.27 -28.26 -44.49
C GLY A 242 -31.98 -27.71 -43.27
N ASP A 243 -33.25 -27.38 -43.47
CA ASP A 243 -34.29 -27.24 -42.45
C ASP A 243 -34.32 -28.43 -41.46
N ASP A 244 -34.92 -28.16 -40.30
CA ASP A 244 -35.72 -29.04 -39.42
C ASP A 244 -35.32 -28.76 -37.95
N ASP A 245 -36.05 -27.90 -37.22
CA ASP A 245 -37.32 -28.17 -36.52
C ASP A 245 -37.21 -29.22 -35.38
N ASP A 246 -38.03 -28.96 -34.36
CA ASP A 246 -38.45 -29.85 -33.27
C ASP A 246 -37.70 -29.79 -31.91
N ASP A 247 -38.39 -29.11 -30.98
CA ASP A 247 -38.92 -29.66 -29.72
C ASP A 247 -37.94 -30.22 -28.66
N ASP A 248 -37.90 -29.54 -27.51
CA ASP A 248 -38.21 -30.24 -26.25
C ASP A 248 -38.74 -29.29 -25.17
N GLU A 249 -40.07 -29.29 -25.02
CA GLU A 249 -40.75 -28.89 -23.79
C GLU A 249 -40.67 -30.04 -22.77
N GLY A 250 -40.27 -29.80 -21.52
CA GLY A 250 -40.57 -30.78 -20.47
C GLY A 250 -39.90 -30.63 -19.10
N GLY A 251 -40.72 -30.46 -18.07
CA GLY A 251 -40.46 -30.87 -16.68
C GLY A 251 -40.04 -29.72 -15.74
N GLY A 252 -40.84 -29.21 -14.80
CA GLY A 252 -41.93 -29.85 -14.07
C GLY A 252 -41.36 -30.78 -12.99
N GLY A 253 -41.18 -30.26 -11.77
CA GLY A 253 -40.65 -30.99 -10.63
C GLY A 253 -40.67 -30.12 -9.37
N ASP A 254 -41.86 -29.97 -8.81
CA ASP A 254 -42.08 -29.68 -7.39
C ASP A 254 -41.62 -30.91 -6.60
N ASP A 255 -40.84 -30.69 -5.53
CA ASP A 255 -40.64 -31.58 -4.37
C ASP A 255 -40.21 -30.59 -3.25
N ASP A 256 -41.13 -30.02 -2.46
CA ASP A 256 -41.81 -30.61 -1.29
C ASP A 256 -40.84 -31.28 -0.30
N ASP A 257 -41.06 -30.94 0.98
CA ASP A 257 -40.73 -31.74 2.17
C ASP A 257 -39.23 -31.73 2.58
N ASP A 258 -38.83 -31.60 3.85
CA ASP A 258 -39.52 -31.79 5.11
C ASP A 258 -38.51 -31.45 6.24
N ASP A 259 -39.07 -31.23 7.43
CA ASP A 259 -38.51 -31.61 8.75
C ASP A 259 -37.29 -30.85 9.29
N ASP A 260 -37.44 -30.03 10.34
CA ASP A 260 -37.81 -30.35 11.73
C ASP A 260 -36.56 -30.51 12.61
N ASP A 261 -36.79 -30.17 13.88
CA ASP A 261 -36.03 -30.55 15.07
C ASP A 261 -34.79 -29.70 15.37
N ASP A 262 -34.86 -28.85 16.41
CA ASP A 262 -34.60 -29.24 17.83
C ASP A 262 -33.09 -29.47 18.00
N ASP A 263 -32.38 -29.01 19.01
CA ASP A 263 -32.70 -28.56 20.35
C ASP A 263 -31.33 -28.17 20.95
N ASP A 264 -31.36 -27.68 22.19
CA ASP A 264 -30.26 -27.69 23.17
C ASP A 264 -29.18 -26.59 23.01
N ASP A 265 -29.23 -25.53 23.82
CA ASP A 265 -28.85 -25.51 25.25
C ASP A 265 -27.49 -26.16 25.49
N ASP A 266 -26.51 -25.31 25.81
CA ASP A 266 -25.51 -25.51 26.86
C ASP A 266 -24.68 -24.21 26.86
N ASP A 267 -24.98 -23.25 27.72
CA ASP A 267 -24.50 -23.17 29.11
C ASP A 267 -22.97 -23.18 29.25
N ASP A 268 -22.57 -22.41 30.26
CA ASP A 268 -21.31 -22.52 30.97
C ASP A 268 -20.10 -21.69 30.47
N ASP A 269 -19.99 -20.58 31.20
CA ASP A 269 -18.90 -20.38 32.17
C ASP A 269 -17.68 -19.57 31.73
N ASP A 270 -17.50 -18.50 32.51
CA ASP A 270 -16.28 -18.18 33.24
C ASP A 270 -14.96 -18.25 32.46
N ASP A 271 -14.34 -17.09 32.27
CA ASP A 271 -13.33 -16.73 33.27
C ASP A 271 -12.77 -15.32 33.03
N ASP A 272 -12.63 -14.66 34.16
CA ASP A 272 -11.77 -13.52 34.42
C ASP A 272 -10.38 -13.68 33.77
N ASP A 273 -9.84 -12.60 33.19
CA ASP A 273 -8.53 -12.15 33.64
C ASP A 273 -8.19 -10.73 33.17
N ASP A 274 -8.28 -9.83 34.14
CA ASP A 274 -7.60 -8.55 34.21
C ASP A 274 -6.10 -8.69 33.93
N HIS A 275 -5.63 -8.17 32.79
CA HIS A 275 -4.23 -7.81 32.62
C HIS A 275 -4.05 -6.37 32.13
N ASP A 276 -4.25 -5.45 33.07
CA ASP A 276 -3.66 -4.11 33.09
C ASP A 276 -2.12 -4.20 33.13
N LYS A 277 -1.47 -4.28 31.97
CA LYS A 277 -0.02 -4.01 31.83
C LYS A 277 0.35 -3.40 30.50
N HIS A 278 0.20 -2.09 30.38
CA HIS A 278 1.12 -1.27 29.57
C HIS A 278 1.40 0.01 30.36
N GLY A 279 2.57 0.22 30.96
CA GLY A 279 3.87 0.03 30.32
C GLY A 279 4.22 1.35 29.63
N ASN A 280 4.67 2.30 30.44
CA ASN A 280 5.11 3.64 30.04
C ASN A 280 6.37 3.55 29.16
N GLU A 281 6.18 3.52 27.84
CA GLU A 281 7.25 3.48 26.84
C GLU A 281 7.37 4.82 26.09
N ASP A 282 7.46 5.93 26.82
CA ASP A 282 7.68 7.27 26.25
C ASP A 282 8.96 7.92 26.81
N ALA A 283 10.09 7.19 26.74
CA ALA A 283 11.40 7.77 27.04
C ALA A 283 12.59 6.95 26.51
N CYS A 284 13.10 7.24 25.30
CA CYS A 284 14.56 7.39 25.04
C CYS A 284 14.93 7.56 23.55
N TYR A 285 14.74 8.75 22.97
CA TYR A 285 15.66 9.23 21.93
C TYR A 285 16.57 10.31 22.52
N ARG A 286 17.42 9.90 23.47
CA ARG A 286 18.62 10.69 23.80
C ARG A 286 19.63 10.42 22.70
N LEU A 287 19.76 11.36 21.79
CA LEU A 287 20.90 11.42 20.88
C LEU A 287 22.14 11.68 21.75
N ASP A 288 22.99 10.68 21.79
CA ASP A 288 24.32 10.71 22.40
C ASP A 288 25.18 11.69 21.59
N ASP A 289 25.36 12.90 22.13
CA ASP A 289 26.33 13.87 21.65
C ASP A 289 27.72 13.41 22.09
N GLY A 290 28.31 12.49 21.32
CA GLY A 290 29.70 12.07 21.43
C GLY A 290 30.66 13.22 21.10
N ASN A 291 30.90 14.09 22.07
CA ASN A 291 31.96 15.09 22.11
C ASN A 291 33.20 14.48 22.79
N GLU A 292 34.07 13.81 22.02
CA GLU A 292 35.42 13.48 22.48
C GLU A 292 36.46 14.05 21.53
N GLY A 293 37.08 15.15 21.97
CA GLY A 293 38.14 15.84 21.28
C GLY A 293 38.74 16.95 22.12
N GLU A 294 39.25 16.63 23.32
CA GLU A 294 40.06 17.56 24.10
C GLU A 294 41.49 17.01 24.28
N LEU A 295 42.40 17.62 23.53
CA LEU A 295 43.83 17.63 23.79
C LEU A 295 44.10 18.71 24.85
N ALA A 296 44.76 18.37 25.97
CA ALA A 296 45.96 19.06 26.46
C ALA A 296 46.35 18.69 27.90
N VAL A 297 47.63 18.30 28.04
CA VAL A 297 48.63 18.89 28.95
C VAL A 297 48.27 19.06 30.44
N GLY A 298 48.86 18.20 31.28
CA GLY A 298 49.89 18.59 32.25
C GLY A 298 49.57 19.58 33.39
N ASP A 299 49.75 19.05 34.60
CA ASP A 299 50.50 19.64 35.73
C ASP A 299 49.73 20.27 36.92
N SER A 300 50.33 19.97 38.09
CA SER A 300 50.32 20.64 39.40
C SER A 300 49.07 20.65 40.31
N GLY A 301 49.05 19.62 41.17
CA GLY A 301 48.76 19.58 42.62
C GLY A 301 48.21 20.80 43.40
N GLY A 302 47.29 20.50 44.33
CA GLY A 302 47.14 21.25 45.58
C GLY A 302 45.77 21.09 46.29
N PRO A 303 45.68 20.97 47.63
CA PRO A 303 44.51 20.43 48.34
C PRO A 303 43.76 21.44 49.23
N HIS A 304 42.67 20.94 49.85
CA HIS A 304 41.86 21.49 50.96
C HIS A 304 40.64 22.35 50.61
N GLY A 305 39.48 21.98 51.20
CA GLY A 305 38.33 22.88 51.31
C GLY A 305 36.98 22.21 51.57
N SER A 306 36.84 21.50 52.67
CA SER A 306 35.56 21.06 53.25
C SER A 306 34.65 22.25 53.63
N ALA A 307 33.34 22.21 53.32
CA ALA A 307 32.26 22.65 54.22
C ALA A 307 30.83 22.54 53.62
N GLN A 308 30.01 21.72 54.29
CA GLN A 308 28.67 22.03 54.84
C GLN A 308 27.47 22.36 53.92
N SER A 309 26.65 21.32 53.74
CA SER A 309 25.22 21.24 54.07
C SER A 309 24.59 22.44 54.81
N SER A 310 23.54 23.03 54.23
CA SER A 310 22.35 23.38 55.01
C SER A 310 21.09 23.59 54.17
N ARG A 311 20.03 22.96 54.67
CA ARG A 311 18.64 22.96 54.21
C ARG A 311 18.00 24.34 54.38
N ARG A 312 17.07 24.71 53.51
CA ARG A 312 15.83 25.40 53.93
C ARG A 312 14.72 25.32 52.90
N SER A 313 13.70 24.57 53.28
CA SER A 313 12.32 24.58 52.81
C SER A 313 11.62 25.92 53.05
N HIS A 314 10.80 26.39 52.11
CA HIS A 314 9.58 27.14 52.45
C HIS A 314 8.50 26.99 51.37
N LEU A 315 7.40 26.35 51.77
CA LEU A 315 6.06 26.50 51.23
C LEU A 315 5.61 27.96 51.24
N ARG A 316 4.90 28.41 50.20
CA ARG A 316 3.59 29.07 50.35
C ARG A 316 2.82 29.14 49.02
N ARG A 317 1.51 29.04 49.22
CA ARG A 317 0.38 28.87 48.31
C ARG A 317 -0.37 30.22 48.23
N VAL A 318 -1.18 30.37 47.18
CA VAL A 318 -2.30 31.34 46.96
C VAL A 318 -1.93 32.83 46.93
N ASP A 319 -2.53 33.72 46.14
CA ASP A 319 -3.89 33.74 45.59
C ASP A 319 -4.04 34.62 44.34
N ARG A 320 -5.14 34.35 43.64
CA ARG A 320 -5.77 35.04 42.51
C ARG A 320 -6.45 36.34 42.99
N LEU A 321 -6.37 37.44 42.23
CA LEU A 321 -7.37 38.52 42.29
C LEU A 321 -7.42 39.32 40.99
N GLN A 322 -8.66 39.67 40.62
CA GLN A 322 -9.13 40.42 39.47
C GLN A 322 -9.05 41.94 39.67
N ASP A 323 -9.34 42.63 38.56
CA ASP A 323 -9.95 43.95 38.38
C ASP A 323 -9.07 45.19 38.29
N GLY A 324 -9.42 46.02 37.29
CA GLY A 324 -9.21 47.47 37.35
C GLY A 324 -8.88 48.15 36.03
N ALA A 325 -9.91 48.52 35.27
CA ALA A 325 -9.85 49.38 34.08
C ALA A 325 -9.45 50.85 34.40
N VAL A 326 -9.10 51.63 33.36
CA VAL A 326 -9.62 52.99 33.01
C VAL A 326 -8.57 53.82 32.21
N GLY A 327 -9.03 54.46 31.12
CA GLY A 327 -8.49 55.74 30.59
C GLY A 327 -7.95 55.70 29.15
N ALA A 328 -8.75 56.03 28.11
CA ALA A 328 -8.98 57.36 27.52
C ALA A 328 -7.90 57.82 26.50
N GLY A 329 -8.18 57.75 25.18
CA GLY A 329 -8.41 58.92 24.29
C GLY A 329 -7.17 59.21 23.41
N THR A 330 -7.16 59.67 22.15
CA THR A 330 -8.10 60.35 21.23
C THR A 330 -7.51 60.37 19.79
N ASN A 331 -8.37 60.58 18.77
CA ASN A 331 -8.15 61.21 17.42
C ASN A 331 -7.18 60.54 16.40
N GLY A 332 -7.46 60.43 15.10
CA GLY A 332 -8.58 60.87 14.27
C GLY A 332 -8.30 60.69 12.76
N ALA A 333 -9.31 61.03 11.96
CA ALA A 333 -9.32 61.44 10.55
C ALA A 333 -9.48 60.40 9.40
N VAL A 334 -10.51 60.72 8.60
CA VAL A 334 -11.04 60.16 7.33
C VAL A 334 -10.50 61.03 6.15
N PRO A 335 -10.59 60.61 4.87
CA PRO A 335 -11.73 60.98 3.99
C PRO A 335 -12.18 59.82 3.06
N GLN A 336 -13.48 59.52 2.88
CA GLN A 336 -14.51 60.13 1.99
C GLN A 336 -14.30 59.99 0.47
N GLY A 337 -15.24 59.26 -0.16
CA GLY A 337 -15.59 59.31 -1.59
C GLY A 337 -16.94 58.61 -1.83
N ALA A 338 -17.97 59.40 -2.17
CA ALA A 338 -19.35 59.01 -2.54
C ALA A 338 -19.47 58.83 -4.09
N VAL A 339 -20.55 58.43 -4.80
CA VAL A 339 -22.01 58.67 -4.75
C VAL A 339 -22.71 57.72 -5.79
N GLN A 340 -24.04 57.54 -5.66
CA GLN A 340 -25.12 57.18 -6.65
C GLN A 340 -25.60 55.71 -6.63
N ALA A 341 -26.79 55.30 -6.14
CA ALA A 341 -28.22 55.69 -6.30
C ALA A 341 -28.79 55.40 -7.72
N GLY A 342 -29.44 54.25 -7.99
CA GLY A 342 -30.87 53.87 -7.79
C GLY A 342 -31.45 53.40 -9.16
N PRO A 343 -32.74 52.96 -9.33
CA PRO A 343 -33.78 52.64 -8.36
C PRO A 343 -34.54 51.30 -8.61
N GLU A 344 -35.48 51.05 -7.69
CA GLU A 344 -36.49 49.98 -7.56
C GLU A 344 -37.44 49.78 -8.76
N ARG A 345 -37.96 48.55 -8.90
CA ARG A 345 -39.34 48.28 -9.33
C ARG A 345 -39.95 47.10 -8.56
N GLN A 346 -41.05 47.40 -7.88
CA GLN A 346 -42.03 46.46 -7.34
C GLN A 346 -42.92 45.91 -8.47
N GLY A 347 -43.34 44.65 -8.34
CA GLY A 347 -44.36 44.02 -9.18
C GLY A 347 -44.92 42.77 -8.49
N GLN A 348 -46.19 42.82 -8.14
CA GLN A 348 -46.95 41.79 -7.42
C GLN A 348 -47.46 40.66 -8.34
N SER A 349 -47.80 39.54 -7.68
CA SER A 349 -48.97 38.66 -7.91
C SER A 349 -48.80 37.30 -8.63
N PRO A 350 -49.68 36.33 -8.30
CA PRO A 350 -49.34 34.91 -8.10
C PRO A 350 -49.91 33.99 -9.19
N ARG A 351 -49.38 32.77 -9.31
CA ARG A 351 -50.17 31.63 -9.84
C ARG A 351 -49.53 30.27 -9.51
N HIS A 352 -50.43 29.35 -9.18
CA HIS A 352 -50.23 27.91 -9.00
C HIS A 352 -49.32 27.27 -10.06
N GLN A 353 -48.44 26.36 -9.62
CA GLN A 353 -48.06 25.21 -10.43
C GLN A 353 -47.63 24.04 -9.53
N GLN A 354 -48.52 23.04 -9.47
CA GLN A 354 -48.29 21.60 -9.41
C GLN A 354 -47.02 21.11 -8.72
N GLN A 355 -47.21 20.54 -7.52
CA GLN A 355 -46.34 19.50 -6.97
C GLN A 355 -46.36 18.30 -7.94
N ALA A 356 -45.31 18.16 -8.73
CA ALA A 356 -44.93 16.89 -9.31
C ALA A 356 -44.30 16.04 -8.20
N GLN A 357 -44.92 14.90 -7.91
CA GLN A 357 -44.35 13.85 -7.08
C GLN A 357 -43.05 13.39 -7.75
N GLN A 358 -41.92 13.61 -7.07
CA GLN A 358 -40.66 12.95 -7.43
C GLN A 358 -40.77 11.49 -7.01
N PRO A 359 -40.33 10.53 -7.85
CA PRO A 359 -40.35 9.12 -7.46
C PRO A 359 -39.30 8.87 -6.36
N ASP A 360 -39.69 8.10 -5.35
CA ASP A 360 -38.84 7.54 -4.29
C ASP A 360 -37.79 6.58 -4.88
N GLU A 361 -36.75 7.13 -5.53
CA GLU A 361 -35.66 6.34 -6.11
C GLU A 361 -34.41 6.08 -5.22
N PRO A 362 -34.20 6.66 -4.01
CA PRO A 362 -33.00 6.35 -3.23
C PRO A 362 -33.09 5.03 -2.44
N GLN A 363 -34.28 4.45 -2.24
CA GLN A 363 -34.42 3.21 -1.45
C GLN A 363 -34.10 1.94 -2.25
N GLN A 364 -34.34 1.91 -3.56
CA GLN A 364 -34.04 0.70 -4.36
C GLN A 364 -32.52 0.49 -4.52
N HIS A 365 -31.75 1.56 -4.70
CA HIS A 365 -30.29 1.44 -4.83
C HIS A 365 -29.63 1.01 -3.50
N GLN A 366 -30.09 1.57 -2.37
CA GLN A 366 -29.63 1.14 -1.03
C GLN A 366 -30.05 -0.30 -0.72
N ARG A 367 -31.24 -0.74 -1.15
CA ARG A 367 -31.71 -2.11 -0.95
C ARG A 367 -30.97 -3.11 -1.85
N ALA A 368 -30.62 -2.74 -3.08
CA ALA A 368 -29.79 -3.55 -3.96
C ALA A 368 -28.36 -3.72 -3.40
N GLN A 369 -27.72 -2.62 -2.96
CA GLN A 369 -26.41 -2.66 -2.31
C GLN A 369 -26.42 -3.44 -0.99
N SER A 370 -27.49 -3.32 -0.20
CA SER A 370 -27.66 -4.09 1.05
C SER A 370 -27.87 -5.59 0.78
N LEU A 371 -28.61 -5.96 -0.26
CA LEU A 371 -28.81 -7.37 -0.64
C LEU A 371 -27.53 -7.98 -1.21
N GLU A 372 -26.73 -7.20 -1.93
CA GLU A 372 -25.43 -7.62 -2.45
C GLU A 372 -24.40 -7.77 -1.31
N GLN A 373 -24.36 -6.83 -0.35
CA GLN A 373 -23.55 -6.97 0.88
C GLN A 373 -24.01 -8.15 1.75
N GLN A 374 -25.31 -8.42 1.85
CA GLN A 374 -25.83 -9.60 2.56
C GLN A 374 -25.49 -10.89 1.83
N ARG A 375 -25.50 -10.90 0.48
CA ARG A 375 -25.00 -12.02 -0.32
C ARG A 375 -23.52 -12.30 -0.03
N TRP A 376 -22.69 -11.26 0.02
CA TRP A 376 -21.27 -11.39 0.38
C TRP A 376 -21.06 -11.90 1.82
N ARG A 377 -21.87 -11.45 2.79
CA ARG A 377 -21.78 -11.92 4.19
C ARG A 377 -22.29 -13.35 4.37
N ALA A 378 -23.34 -13.74 3.64
CA ALA A 378 -23.94 -15.07 3.74
C ALA A 378 -23.22 -16.14 2.89
N HIS A 379 -22.45 -15.74 1.87
CA HIS A 379 -21.73 -16.66 0.96
C HIS A 379 -20.21 -16.68 1.19
N SER A 380 -19.75 -16.33 2.39
CA SER A 380 -18.38 -16.58 2.80
C SER A 380 -18.22 -17.98 3.45
N PRO A 381 -18.80 -19.02 2.83
CA PRO A 381 -18.03 -20.22 2.56
C PRO A 381 -18.11 -20.55 1.06
N THR A 382 -16.95 -20.64 0.41
CA THR A 382 -16.73 -21.13 -0.97
C THR A 382 -17.32 -20.29 -2.12
N CYS A 383 -16.50 -19.39 -2.67
CA CYS A 383 -16.68 -18.80 -4.00
C CYS A 383 -16.33 -19.83 -5.11
N LEU A 384 -16.86 -21.06 -5.02
CA LEU A 384 -16.62 -22.13 -6.00
C LEU A 384 -17.45 -21.96 -7.29
N HIS A 385 -18.41 -21.04 -7.32
CA HIS A 385 -19.34 -20.87 -8.45
C HIS A 385 -19.15 -19.57 -9.24
N CYS A 386 -18.04 -18.86 -9.04
CA CYS A 386 -17.63 -17.82 -9.98
C CYS A 386 -16.78 -18.47 -11.08
N PRO A 387 -17.30 -18.68 -12.31
CA PRO A 387 -16.54 -19.33 -13.38
C PRO A 387 -15.25 -18.58 -13.76
N SER A 388 -15.10 -17.30 -13.38
CA SER A 388 -13.84 -16.55 -13.51
C SER A 388 -12.82 -16.77 -12.38
N CYS A 389 -13.20 -17.32 -11.22
CA CYS A 389 -12.27 -17.62 -10.12
C CYS A 389 -11.71 -19.05 -10.20
N VAL A 390 -12.52 -20.02 -10.65
CA VAL A 390 -12.08 -21.42 -10.84
C VAL A 390 -11.09 -21.56 -12.01
N ALA A 391 -11.10 -20.61 -12.96
CA ALA A 391 -10.20 -20.63 -14.13
C ALA A 391 -8.77 -20.10 -13.87
N ILE A 392 -8.45 -19.55 -12.69
CA ILE A 392 -7.11 -18.97 -12.43
C ILE A 392 -6.05 -20.05 -12.09
N VAL A 393 -6.47 -21.28 -11.76
CA VAL A 393 -5.55 -22.42 -11.60
C VAL A 393 -5.26 -23.13 -12.94
N ALA A 394 -5.73 -22.59 -14.07
CA ALA A 394 -5.02 -22.79 -15.33
C ALA A 394 -3.91 -21.73 -15.37
N ILE A 395 -2.68 -22.12 -15.02
CA ILE A 395 -1.49 -21.28 -15.23
C ILE A 395 -1.38 -21.05 -16.74
N ASN A 396 -2.03 -19.99 -17.23
CA ASN A 396 -1.98 -19.62 -18.63
C ASN A 396 -0.51 -19.35 -18.98
N GLY A 397 0.05 -20.18 -19.86
CA GLY A 397 1.31 -19.92 -20.55
C GLY A 397 1.23 -18.58 -21.25
N THR A 398 1.80 -17.55 -20.62
CA THR A 398 1.88 -16.23 -21.23
C THR A 398 3.13 -16.17 -22.10
N SER A 399 2.87 -16.18 -23.41
CA SER A 399 3.64 -15.53 -24.48
C SER A 399 5.05 -15.03 -24.11
N SER A 400 6.06 -15.78 -24.54
CA SER A 400 7.46 -15.33 -24.58
C SER A 400 7.63 -14.08 -25.47
N PRO A 401 8.45 -13.09 -25.09
CA PRO A 401 8.92 -12.07 -26.02
C PRO A 401 9.95 -12.71 -26.97
N GLY A 402 9.74 -12.56 -28.28
CA GLY A 402 10.54 -13.17 -29.35
C GLY A 402 12.03 -12.81 -29.34
N PRO A 403 12.88 -13.62 -30.02
CA PRO A 403 14.32 -13.58 -29.85
C PRO A 403 14.97 -12.43 -30.63
N LEU A 404 15.83 -11.67 -29.94
CA LEU A 404 16.86 -10.85 -30.57
C LEU A 404 18.05 -11.75 -30.94
N ALA A 405 18.46 -11.62 -32.20
CA ALA A 405 19.50 -12.40 -32.84
C ALA A 405 20.93 -12.13 -32.30
N ALA A 406 21.78 -13.15 -32.51
CA ALA A 406 23.25 -13.16 -32.53
C ALA A 406 23.97 -13.15 -31.15
N ALA A 407 25.04 -13.91 -30.89
CA ALA A 407 25.96 -14.64 -31.76
C ALA A 407 26.60 -15.81 -30.98
N THR A 408 26.98 -16.83 -31.75
CA THR A 408 27.87 -17.94 -31.39
C THR A 408 29.21 -17.49 -30.81
N SER A 409 29.63 -18.05 -29.67
CA SER A 409 31.03 -18.35 -29.43
C SER A 409 31.17 -19.55 -28.49
N THR A 410 31.66 -20.63 -29.05
CA THR A 410 32.20 -21.83 -28.41
C THR A 410 33.38 -21.45 -27.52
N GLU A 411 33.47 -21.98 -26.30
CA GLU A 411 34.62 -22.78 -25.84
C GLU A 411 34.40 -23.29 -24.40
N ALA A 412 34.46 -24.60 -24.27
CA ALA A 412 34.54 -25.32 -23.02
C ALA A 412 35.97 -25.29 -22.48
N ARG A 413 36.15 -25.09 -21.17
CA ARG A 413 37.28 -25.71 -20.44
C ARG A 413 37.02 -25.83 -18.94
N SER A 414 36.79 -27.07 -18.56
CA SER A 414 37.09 -27.67 -17.26
C SER A 414 38.44 -27.21 -16.71
N THR A 415 38.50 -26.90 -15.42
CA THR A 415 39.42 -27.56 -14.46
C THR A 415 39.14 -27.09 -13.04
N ALA A 416 38.96 -28.06 -12.14
CA ALA A 416 39.09 -27.89 -10.70
C ALA A 416 40.58 -27.83 -10.31
N ARG A 417 40.96 -26.93 -9.39
CA ARG A 417 41.99 -27.18 -8.36
C ARG A 417 42.16 -26.02 -7.37
N ASP A 418 42.04 -26.39 -6.10
CA ASP A 418 42.92 -26.09 -4.95
C ASP A 418 43.55 -24.70 -4.72
N LYS A 419 43.31 -24.24 -3.48
CA LYS A 419 44.24 -23.61 -2.52
C LYS A 419 45.26 -22.60 -3.08
N ALA A 420 45.18 -21.35 -2.61
CA ALA A 420 46.07 -20.84 -1.55
C ALA A 420 45.88 -19.33 -1.33
N SER A 421 45.89 -18.99 -0.04
CA SER A 421 46.27 -17.71 0.56
C SER A 421 47.12 -16.77 -0.31
N ARG A 422 46.68 -15.51 -0.45
CA ARG A 422 47.63 -14.39 -0.57
C ARG A 422 47.05 -13.11 0.03
N ALA A 423 47.83 -12.56 0.95
CA ALA A 423 47.65 -11.28 1.60
C ALA A 423 48.01 -10.12 0.66
N GLY A 424 47.39 -8.97 0.93
CA GLY A 424 47.94 -7.61 0.75
C GLY A 424 48.02 -7.07 -0.67
N GLU A 425 47.22 -6.05 -0.99
CA GLU A 425 47.66 -4.64 -0.94
C GLU A 425 46.52 -3.68 -1.36
N PRO A 426 46.58 -2.39 -0.96
CA PRO A 426 45.47 -1.45 -1.06
C PRO A 426 45.50 -0.64 -2.37
N HIS A 427 44.32 -0.34 -2.91
CA HIS A 427 44.16 0.67 -3.96
C HIS A 427 43.63 1.98 -3.35
N ALA A 428 44.47 3.00 -3.38
CA ALA A 428 44.09 4.39 -3.36
C ALA A 428 44.12 4.93 -4.79
N CYS A 429 43.02 5.55 -5.20
CA CYS A 429 42.99 6.81 -5.94
C CYS A 429 41.59 7.42 -5.80
#